data_AF-A0AAU9C1U0-F1
#
_entry.id   AF-A0AAU9C1U0-F1
#
_cell.length_a   1.000
_cell.length_b   1.000
_cell.length_c   1.000
_cell.angle_alpha   90.00
_cell.angle_beta   90.00
_cell.angle_gamma   90.00
#
_symmetry.space_group_name_H-M   'P 1'
#
loop_
_entity.id
_entity.type
_entity.pdbx_description
1 polymer ?
#
loop_
_entity_poly.entity_id
_entity_poly.type
_entity_poly.pdbx_seq_one_letter_code
_entity_poly.pdbx_strand_id
1 'polypeptide(L)'
;MLLELEAEGLARQEKPLHWTPTYWGTRIVQAIRQLQRQGQLAPTAEWKEGWRWIGSEIITLLKSAERAGGVGPIGEGPLTERGLAAVQHDPKRKTDILQLTEAGKTVLEAYRTLEPELNISGALAERIRHLPLGPTESARLSTPDHEEHLLEAMRLIAYSAPASDIFNFTILGRAVKKPWNWAVSGRPRPRC
;
A
#
# COMPACT_ATOMS: atom_id res chain seq x y z
N MET A 1 4.67 -11.65 6.46
CA MET A 1 3.47 -10.87 6.83
C MET A 1 3.68 -9.92 8.02
N LEU A 2 4.25 -10.35 9.15
CA LEU A 2 4.44 -9.45 10.31
C LEU A 2 5.44 -8.31 10.04
N LEU A 3 6.48 -8.58 9.25
CA LEU A 3 7.50 -7.57 8.89
C LEU A 3 6.92 -6.48 7.97
N GLU A 4 6.00 -6.83 7.09
CA GLU A 4 5.32 -5.88 6.20
C GLU A 4 4.40 -4.95 7.00
N LEU A 5 3.66 -5.50 7.96
CA LEU A 5 2.83 -4.70 8.86
C LEU A 5 3.65 -3.78 9.76
N GLU A 6 4.84 -4.22 10.17
CA GLU A 6 5.80 -3.37 10.89
C GLU A 6 6.36 -2.27 9.99
N ALA A 7 6.80 -2.61 8.77
CA ALA A 7 7.30 -1.67 7.79
C ALA A 7 6.25 -0.61 7.38
N GLU A 8 4.96 -0.96 7.38
CA GLU A 8 3.86 -0.02 7.15
C GLU A 8 3.54 0.85 8.39
N GLY A 9 4.08 0.51 9.56
CA GLY A 9 3.78 1.17 10.84
C GLY A 9 2.43 0.75 11.45
N LEU A 10 1.86 -0.37 11.01
CA LEU A 10 0.58 -0.90 11.50
C LEU A 10 0.75 -1.86 12.69
N ALA A 11 1.88 -2.53 12.81
CA ALA A 11 2.20 -3.38 13.95
C ALA A 11 3.58 -3.01 14.51
N ARG A 12 3.84 -3.37 15.77
CA ARG A 12 5.17 -3.25 16.37
C ARG A 12 5.46 -4.43 17.28
N GLN A 13 6.73 -4.79 17.38
CA GLN A 13 7.18 -5.76 18.37
C GLN A 13 7.42 -5.07 19.72
N GLU A 14 6.58 -5.34 20.72
CA GLU A 14 6.77 -4.79 22.07
C GLU A 14 7.71 -5.64 22.92
N LYS A 15 7.69 -6.96 22.70
CA LYS A 15 8.53 -7.95 23.39
C LYS A 15 8.91 -9.05 22.41
N PRO A 16 9.96 -9.86 22.68
CA PRO A 16 10.28 -11.02 21.87
C PRO A 16 9.04 -11.89 21.62
N LEU A 17 8.75 -12.16 20.34
CA LEU A 17 7.58 -12.92 19.87
C LEU A 17 6.21 -12.33 20.23
N HIS A 18 6.14 -11.06 20.64
CA HIS A 18 4.90 -10.36 21.00
C HIS A 18 4.71 -9.11 20.15
N TRP A 19 3.72 -9.19 19.26
CA TRP A 19 3.35 -8.15 18.33
C TRP A 19 2.04 -7.51 18.74
N THR A 20 1.98 -6.18 18.73
CA THR A 20 0.76 -5.42 19.00
C THR A 20 0.47 -4.49 17.82
N PRO A 21 -0.82 -4.30 17.48
CA PRO A 21 -1.19 -3.29 16.49
C PRO A 21 -0.88 -1.90 17.05
N THR A 22 -0.38 -1.01 16.19
CA THR A 22 -0.25 0.41 16.53
C THR A 22 -1.65 1.05 16.63
N TYR A 23 -1.71 2.35 16.93
CA TYR A 23 -2.98 3.09 16.88
C TYR A 23 -3.67 2.92 15.52
N TRP A 24 -2.93 3.15 14.43
CA TRP A 24 -3.45 2.99 13.08
C TRP A 24 -3.72 1.54 12.72
N GLY A 25 -2.87 0.58 13.14
CA GLY A 25 -3.17 -0.85 13.01
C GLY A 25 -4.50 -1.23 13.65
N THR A 26 -4.77 -0.69 14.84
CA THR A 26 -6.03 -0.93 15.56
C THR A 26 -7.22 -0.34 14.82
N ARG A 27 -7.10 0.90 14.32
CA ARG A 27 -8.15 1.56 13.51
C ARG A 27 -8.48 0.77 12.23
N ILE A 28 -7.46 0.27 11.54
CA ILE A 28 -7.58 -0.55 10.34
C ILE A 28 -8.27 -1.88 10.67
N VAL A 29 -7.85 -2.58 11.73
CA VAL A 29 -8.51 -3.82 12.20
C VAL A 29 -9.97 -3.57 12.57
N GLN A 30 -10.28 -2.46 13.23
CA GLN A 30 -11.64 -2.08 13.57
C GLN A 30 -12.49 -1.81 12.33
N ALA A 31 -11.94 -1.15 11.31
CA ALA A 31 -12.62 -0.93 10.03
C ALA A 31 -12.95 -2.25 9.33
N ILE A 32 -12.00 -3.18 9.23
CA ILE A 32 -12.24 -4.53 8.67
C ILE A 32 -13.37 -5.24 9.44
N ARG A 33 -13.28 -5.30 10.77
CA ARG A 33 -14.27 -5.98 11.61
C ARG A 33 -15.65 -5.33 11.51
N GLN A 34 -15.72 -4.01 11.31
CA GLN A 34 -16.98 -3.31 11.11
C GLN A 34 -17.61 -3.71 9.77
N LEU A 35 -16.84 -3.67 8.68
CA LEU A 35 -17.30 -4.07 7.35
C LEU A 35 -17.79 -5.53 7.34
N GLN A 36 -17.04 -6.42 8.00
CA GLN A 36 -17.43 -7.84 8.13
C GLN A 36 -18.74 -8.02 8.89
N ARG A 37 -18.91 -7.33 10.03
CA ARG A 37 -20.17 -7.37 10.79
C ARG A 37 -21.36 -6.83 10.02
N GLN A 38 -21.13 -5.90 9.09
CA GLN A 38 -22.16 -5.32 8.23
C GLN A 38 -22.42 -6.15 6.96
N GLY A 39 -21.71 -7.27 6.77
CA GLY A 39 -21.82 -8.10 5.56
C GLY A 39 -21.26 -7.42 4.30
N GLN A 40 -20.47 -6.35 4.45
CA GLN A 40 -19.89 -5.58 3.34
C GLN A 40 -18.51 -6.10 2.92
N LEU A 41 -17.91 -6.98 3.73
CA LEU A 41 -16.62 -7.59 3.46
C LEU A 41 -16.64 -9.03 3.98
N ALA A 42 -16.16 -9.97 3.18
CA ALA A 42 -16.08 -11.37 3.61
C ALA A 42 -15.09 -11.55 4.78
N PRO A 43 -15.28 -12.57 5.63
CA PRO A 43 -14.26 -13.01 6.58
C PRO A 43 -12.90 -13.21 5.88
N THR A 44 -11.80 -12.87 6.55
CA THR A 44 -10.45 -12.97 5.97
C THR A 44 -10.09 -14.38 5.53
N ALA A 45 -10.68 -15.41 6.14
CA ALA A 45 -10.48 -16.81 5.78
C ALA A 45 -11.10 -17.20 4.43
N GLU A 46 -12.01 -16.38 3.89
CA GLU A 46 -12.70 -16.61 2.62
C GLU A 46 -12.10 -15.76 1.48
N TRP A 47 -11.07 -14.97 1.76
CA TRP A 47 -10.41 -14.18 0.73
C TRP A 47 -9.68 -15.09 -0.24
N LYS A 48 -9.84 -14.81 -1.54
CA LYS A 48 -9.15 -15.56 -2.60
C LYS A 48 -7.64 -15.42 -2.42
N GLU A 49 -6.90 -16.46 -2.80
CA GLU A 49 -5.44 -16.40 -2.83
C GLU A 49 -4.96 -15.22 -3.67
N GLY A 50 -3.96 -14.48 -3.15
CA GLY A 50 -3.45 -13.26 -3.75
C GLY A 50 -4.37 -12.03 -3.65
N TRP A 51 -5.62 -12.17 -3.21
CA TRP A 51 -6.49 -11.00 -3.02
C TRP A 51 -6.06 -10.21 -1.79
N ARG A 52 -5.86 -8.91 -2.00
CA ARG A 52 -5.45 -7.98 -0.96
C ARG A 52 -6.53 -6.94 -0.72
N TRP A 53 -6.79 -6.69 0.54
CA TRP A 53 -7.71 -5.62 0.93
C TRP A 53 -7.12 -4.26 0.55
N ILE A 54 -5.87 -3.98 0.91
CA ILE A 54 -5.19 -2.73 0.55
C ILE A 54 -3.86 -3.02 -0.14
N GLY A 55 -3.68 -2.37 -1.29
CA GLY A 55 -2.40 -2.18 -1.98
C GLY A 55 -2.27 -0.76 -2.49
N SER A 56 -1.11 -0.42 -3.04
CA SER A 56 -0.80 0.91 -3.55
C SER A 56 -1.70 1.33 -4.71
N GLU A 57 -2.24 0.38 -5.46
CA GLU A 57 -3.30 0.58 -6.46
C GLU A 57 -4.58 1.09 -5.80
N ILE A 58 -5.00 0.49 -4.69
CA ILE A 58 -6.19 0.91 -3.93
C ILE A 58 -5.96 2.27 -3.29
N ILE A 59 -4.78 2.51 -2.71
CA ILE A 59 -4.40 3.84 -2.20
C ILE A 59 -4.47 4.90 -3.30
N THR A 60 -4.04 4.57 -4.52
CA THR A 60 -4.12 5.48 -5.67
C THR A 60 -5.57 5.80 -6.05
N LEU A 61 -6.45 4.80 -6.05
CA LEU A 61 -7.88 5.00 -6.29
C LEU A 61 -8.54 5.85 -5.19
N LEU A 62 -8.21 5.60 -3.92
CA LEU A 62 -8.70 6.39 -2.77
C LEU A 62 -8.27 7.86 -2.89
N LYS A 63 -7.00 8.12 -3.19
CA LYS A 63 -6.48 9.49 -3.41
C LYS A 63 -7.18 10.19 -4.57
N SER A 64 -7.45 9.45 -5.64
CA SER A 64 -8.13 9.99 -6.82
C SER A 64 -9.58 10.34 -6.51
N ALA A 65 -10.28 9.46 -5.79
CA ALA A 65 -11.66 9.67 -5.39
C ALA A 65 -11.81 10.86 -4.44
N GLU A 66 -10.93 10.99 -3.44
CA GLU A 66 -10.97 12.13 -2.52
C GLU A 66 -10.70 13.46 -3.27
N ARG A 67 -9.70 13.49 -4.17
CA ARG A 67 -9.40 14.68 -4.97
C ARG A 67 -10.54 15.08 -5.90
N ALA A 68 -11.24 14.10 -6.48
CA ALA A 68 -12.38 14.34 -7.37
C ALA A 68 -13.68 14.64 -6.61
N GLY A 69 -13.71 14.42 -5.28
CA GLY A 69 -14.92 14.52 -4.47
C GLY A 69 -15.95 13.43 -4.79
N GLY A 70 -15.50 12.26 -5.23
CA GLY A 70 -16.34 11.11 -5.60
C GLY A 70 -15.55 10.03 -6.33
N VAL A 71 -16.07 8.81 -6.34
CA VAL A 71 -15.41 7.65 -6.96
C VAL A 71 -15.69 7.64 -8.46
N GLY A 72 -14.62 7.65 -9.26
CA GLY A 72 -14.73 7.54 -10.72
C GLY A 72 -14.91 6.09 -11.21
N PRO A 73 -15.22 5.89 -12.50
CA PRO A 73 -15.59 4.58 -13.05
C PRO A 73 -14.54 3.47 -12.83
N ILE A 74 -13.24 3.81 -12.91
CA ILE A 74 -12.15 2.85 -12.71
C ILE A 74 -12.09 2.36 -11.26
N GLY A 75 -12.51 3.19 -10.30
CA GLY A 75 -12.46 2.88 -8.87
C GLY A 75 -13.74 2.25 -8.33
N GLU A 76 -14.83 2.21 -9.09
CA GLU A 76 -16.14 1.75 -8.61
C GLU A 76 -16.09 0.30 -8.12
N GLY A 77 -15.78 -0.66 -9.00
CA GLY A 77 -15.65 -2.07 -8.61
C GLY A 77 -14.61 -2.30 -7.51
N PRO A 78 -13.33 -1.88 -7.72
CA PRO A 78 -12.27 -2.15 -6.75
C PRO A 78 -12.50 -1.56 -5.36
N LEU A 79 -13.11 -0.39 -5.24
CA LEU A 79 -13.36 0.23 -3.93
C LEU A 79 -14.66 -0.28 -3.28
N THR A 80 -15.70 -0.56 -4.07
CA THR A 80 -16.97 -1.09 -3.53
C THR A 80 -16.84 -2.52 -3.04
N GLU A 81 -16.12 -3.39 -3.77
CA GLU A 81 -15.89 -4.79 -3.34
C GLU A 81 -15.14 -4.88 -2.00
N ARG A 82 -14.40 -3.82 -1.64
CA ARG A 82 -13.63 -3.71 -0.40
C ARG A 82 -14.37 -2.97 0.72
N GLY A 83 -15.60 -2.50 0.48
CA GLY A 83 -16.36 -1.67 1.40
C GLY A 83 -15.78 -0.26 1.61
N LEU A 84 -14.88 0.18 0.73
CA LEU A 84 -14.20 1.49 0.82
C LEU A 84 -14.96 2.60 0.09
N ALA A 85 -15.93 2.23 -0.74
CA ALA A 85 -16.85 3.13 -1.41
C ALA A 85 -18.29 2.61 -1.27
N ALA A 86 -19.25 3.54 -1.17
CA ALA A 86 -20.67 3.25 -1.13
C ALA A 86 -21.47 4.39 -1.73
N VAL A 87 -22.65 4.05 -2.25
CA VAL A 87 -23.61 5.05 -2.73
C VAL A 87 -24.11 5.86 -1.54
N GLN A 88 -23.99 7.17 -1.63
CA GLN A 88 -24.47 8.12 -0.62
C GLN A 88 -25.34 9.16 -1.30
N HIS A 89 -26.45 9.51 -0.64
CA HIS A 89 -27.31 10.57 -1.10
C HIS A 89 -26.62 11.91 -0.91
N ASP A 90 -26.41 12.68 -1.98
CA ASP A 90 -25.89 14.05 -1.88
C ASP A 90 -27.06 15.04 -1.82
N PRO A 91 -27.35 15.62 -0.63
CA PRO A 91 -28.45 16.58 -0.49
C PRO A 91 -28.24 17.86 -1.31
N LYS A 92 -26.99 18.21 -1.67
CA LYS A 92 -26.70 19.40 -2.50
C LYS A 92 -27.04 19.16 -3.96
N ARG A 93 -26.77 17.97 -4.47
CA ARG A 93 -27.03 17.59 -5.87
C ARG A 93 -28.37 16.88 -6.06
N LYS A 94 -29.07 16.54 -4.97
CA LYS A 94 -30.32 15.75 -4.96
C LYS A 94 -30.21 14.47 -5.78
N THR A 95 -29.02 13.87 -5.75
CA THR A 95 -28.71 12.66 -6.52
C THR A 95 -27.81 11.77 -5.68
N ASP A 96 -27.87 10.49 -5.96
CA ASP A 96 -26.99 9.52 -5.35
C ASP A 96 -25.64 9.56 -6.06
N ILE A 97 -24.57 9.60 -5.26
CA ILE A 97 -23.20 9.61 -5.76
C ILE A 97 -22.37 8.57 -5.02
N LEU A 98 -21.45 7.93 -5.75
CA LEU A 98 -20.52 6.97 -5.16
C LEU A 98 -19.40 7.73 -4.42
N GLN A 99 -19.31 7.51 -3.11
CA GLN A 99 -18.41 8.24 -2.21
C GLN A 99 -17.58 7.27 -1.37
N LEU A 100 -16.44 7.76 -0.86
CA LEU A 100 -15.64 7.02 0.10
C LEU A 100 -16.41 6.79 1.40
N THR A 101 -16.39 5.56 1.91
CA THR A 101 -16.91 5.23 3.23
C THR A 101 -15.95 5.72 4.33
N GLU A 102 -16.37 5.66 5.58
CA GLU A 102 -15.48 5.93 6.72
C GLU A 102 -14.28 4.97 6.76
N ALA A 103 -14.44 3.73 6.29
CA ALA A 103 -13.33 2.80 6.13
C ALA A 103 -12.33 3.29 5.08
N GLY A 104 -12.81 3.71 3.90
CA GLY A 104 -11.98 4.30 2.84
C GLY A 104 -11.21 5.54 3.31
N LYS A 105 -11.88 6.43 4.05
CA LYS A 105 -11.25 7.62 4.65
C LYS A 105 -10.21 7.25 5.71
N THR A 106 -10.51 6.28 6.58
CA THR A 106 -9.59 5.80 7.62
C THR A 106 -8.31 5.23 7.02
N VAL A 107 -8.43 4.45 5.94
CA VAL A 107 -7.27 3.91 5.21
C VAL A 107 -6.41 5.04 4.64
N LEU A 108 -7.04 6.02 4.00
CA LEU A 108 -6.33 7.13 3.38
C LEU A 108 -5.64 8.03 4.43
N GLU A 109 -6.28 8.25 5.58
CA GLU A 109 -5.72 8.96 6.71
C GLU A 109 -4.52 8.20 7.30
N ALA A 110 -4.67 6.90 7.57
CA ALA A 110 -3.58 6.05 8.04
C ALA A 110 -2.37 6.10 7.09
N TYR A 111 -2.59 5.99 5.78
CA TYR A 111 -1.51 6.07 4.79
C TYR A 111 -0.79 7.43 4.81
N ARG A 112 -1.49 8.53 5.07
CA ARG A 112 -0.87 9.87 5.15
C ARG A 112 -0.09 10.10 6.43
N THR A 113 -0.58 9.56 7.54
CA THR A 113 0.01 9.78 8.87
C THR A 113 1.17 8.84 9.15
N LEU A 114 1.11 7.61 8.64
CA LEU A 114 2.17 6.63 8.83
C LEU A 114 3.38 6.95 7.94
N GLU A 115 4.54 7.00 8.56
CA GLU A 115 5.83 6.98 7.88
C GLU A 115 6.33 5.52 7.86
N PRO A 116 6.63 4.96 6.68
CA PRO A 116 7.10 3.58 6.60
C PRO A 116 8.50 3.44 7.20
N GLU A 117 8.74 2.34 7.91
CA GLU A 117 10.06 1.98 8.42
C GLU A 117 10.87 1.26 7.34
N LEU A 118 12.11 1.69 7.13
CA LEU A 118 13.01 1.07 6.15
C LEU A 118 13.86 -0.02 6.81
N ASN A 119 13.55 -1.28 6.48
CA ASN A 119 14.35 -2.43 6.88
C ASN A 119 14.86 -3.19 5.64
N ILE A 120 16.04 -2.79 5.16
CA ILE A 120 16.61 -3.34 3.93
C ILE A 120 17.82 -4.21 4.29
N SER A 121 17.63 -5.52 4.21
CA SER A 121 18.72 -6.48 4.36
C SER A 121 19.71 -6.40 3.18
N GLY A 122 20.94 -6.89 3.37
CA GLY A 122 21.93 -6.94 2.29
C GLY A 122 21.44 -7.73 1.07
N ALA A 123 20.73 -8.84 1.28
CA ALA A 123 20.13 -9.62 0.19
C ALA A 123 19.05 -8.84 -0.56
N LEU A 124 18.17 -8.15 0.17
CA LEU A 124 17.12 -7.31 -0.44
C LEU A 124 17.74 -6.12 -1.20
N ALA A 125 18.80 -5.51 -0.67
CA ALA A 125 19.54 -4.44 -1.33
C ALA A 125 20.12 -4.88 -2.68
N GLU A 126 20.76 -6.05 -2.74
CA GLU A 126 21.28 -6.61 -3.99
C GLU A 126 20.18 -6.89 -5.00
N ARG A 127 19.02 -7.40 -4.56
CA ARG A 127 17.86 -7.56 -5.46
C ARG A 127 17.34 -6.22 -5.98
N ILE A 128 17.10 -5.25 -5.09
CA ILE A 128 16.66 -3.89 -5.43
C ILE A 128 17.58 -3.27 -6.48
N ARG A 129 18.90 -3.51 -6.40
CA ARG A 129 19.89 -3.02 -7.36
C ARG A 129 19.65 -3.55 -8.77
N HIS A 130 19.20 -4.78 -8.94
CA HIS A 130 18.96 -5.38 -10.26
C HIS A 130 17.57 -5.10 -10.83
N LEU A 131 16.61 -4.67 -10.00
CA LEU A 131 15.26 -4.37 -10.47
C LEU A 131 15.21 -3.13 -11.38
N PRO A 132 14.40 -3.13 -12.46
CA PRO A 132 14.20 -1.95 -13.28
C PRO A 132 13.50 -0.84 -12.47
N LEU A 133 13.81 0.42 -12.78
CA LEU A 133 13.16 1.56 -12.11
C LEU A 133 11.67 1.67 -12.43
N GLY A 134 11.21 1.07 -13.53
CA GLY A 134 9.83 1.15 -14.01
C GLY A 134 9.54 2.41 -14.85
N PRO A 135 8.33 2.50 -15.44
CA PRO A 135 7.23 1.53 -15.36
C PRO A 135 7.59 0.18 -16.02
N THR A 136 7.26 -0.93 -15.37
CA THR A 136 7.57 -2.28 -15.85
C THR A 136 6.57 -3.29 -15.30
N GLU A 137 6.36 -4.39 -16.03
CA GLU A 137 5.51 -5.51 -15.61
C GLU A 137 5.91 -6.06 -14.24
N SER A 138 4.92 -6.28 -13.38
CA SER A 138 5.08 -6.86 -12.04
C SER A 138 5.77 -8.23 -12.06
N ALA A 139 5.56 -9.02 -13.11
CA ALA A 139 6.26 -10.30 -13.33
C ALA A 139 7.81 -10.18 -13.32
N ARG A 140 8.36 -9.00 -13.63
CA ARG A 140 9.82 -8.75 -13.60
C ARG A 140 10.37 -8.46 -12.22
N LEU A 141 9.54 -8.31 -11.19
CA LEU A 141 10.02 -8.31 -9.81
C LEU A 141 10.68 -9.65 -9.51
N SER A 142 10.11 -10.76 -10.02
CA SER A 142 10.70 -12.12 -9.97
C SER A 142 11.31 -12.44 -8.60
N THR A 143 10.63 -11.97 -7.55
CA THR A 143 11.02 -12.11 -6.16
C THR A 143 10.00 -12.99 -5.43
N PRO A 144 10.36 -13.63 -4.31
CA PRO A 144 9.35 -14.24 -3.46
C PRO A 144 8.29 -13.18 -3.08
N ASP A 145 7.00 -13.52 -3.13
CA ASP A 145 5.87 -12.60 -2.88
C ASP A 145 6.04 -11.73 -1.62
N HIS A 146 6.68 -12.29 -0.60
CA HIS A 146 7.00 -11.58 0.65
C HIS A 146 7.91 -10.35 0.44
N GLU A 147 8.93 -10.43 -0.41
CA GLU A 147 9.83 -9.31 -0.67
C GLU A 147 9.12 -8.20 -1.46
N GLU A 148 8.23 -8.55 -2.40
CA GLU A 148 7.43 -7.58 -3.15
C GLU A 148 6.51 -6.79 -2.23
N HIS A 149 5.80 -7.50 -1.35
CA HIS A 149 4.97 -6.87 -0.33
C HIS A 149 5.77 -6.01 0.63
N LEU A 150 6.99 -6.44 1.00
CA LEU A 150 7.86 -5.64 1.84
C LEU A 150 8.35 -4.35 1.14
N LEU A 151 8.69 -4.42 -0.16
CA LEU A 151 9.06 -3.24 -0.95
C LEU A 151 7.90 -2.24 -1.04
N GLU A 152 6.68 -2.73 -1.19
CA GLU A 152 5.49 -1.89 -1.24
C GLU A 152 5.11 -1.32 0.13
N ALA A 153 5.20 -2.13 1.20
CA ALA A 153 5.00 -1.74 2.59
C ALA A 153 5.94 -0.58 3.00
N MET A 154 7.21 -0.69 2.62
CA MET A 154 8.22 0.36 2.78
C MET A 154 8.02 1.57 1.84
N ARG A 155 6.99 1.53 0.98
CA ARG A 155 6.69 2.52 -0.08
C ARG A 155 7.85 2.75 -1.05
N LEU A 156 8.67 1.73 -1.31
CA LEU A 156 9.75 1.80 -2.30
C LEU A 156 9.23 1.61 -3.72
N ILE A 157 8.18 0.80 -3.88
CA ILE A 157 7.47 0.60 -5.15
C ILE A 157 5.99 0.97 -5.00
N ALA A 158 5.34 1.22 -6.13
CA ALA A 158 3.90 1.35 -6.21
C ALA A 158 3.39 0.72 -7.52
N TYR A 159 2.21 0.13 -7.46
CA TYR A 159 1.52 -0.52 -8.57
C TYR A 159 0.55 0.42 -9.29
N SER A 160 0.33 0.16 -10.57
CA SER A 160 -0.71 0.78 -11.39
C SER A 160 -2.09 0.37 -10.90
N ALA A 161 -3.00 1.34 -10.79
CA ALA A 161 -4.41 1.06 -10.63
C ALA A 161 -5.09 0.80 -11.97
N PRO A 162 -6.06 -0.12 -12.06
CA PRO A 162 -6.59 -0.96 -10.97
C PRO A 162 -5.99 -2.38 -10.90
N ALA A 163 -5.15 -2.79 -11.86
CA ALA A 163 -4.82 -4.21 -12.10
C ALA A 163 -3.49 -4.69 -11.49
N SER A 164 -2.67 -3.80 -10.92
CA SER A 164 -1.35 -4.12 -10.34
C SER A 164 -0.40 -4.87 -11.27
N ASP A 165 -0.58 -4.70 -12.58
CA ASP A 165 0.19 -5.32 -13.64
C ASP A 165 1.52 -4.60 -13.91
N ILE A 166 1.61 -3.32 -13.55
CA ILE A 166 2.79 -2.48 -13.73
C ILE A 166 3.22 -1.93 -12.38
N PHE A 167 4.51 -2.03 -12.06
CA PHE A 167 5.09 -1.36 -10.91
C PHE A 167 6.07 -0.27 -11.33
N ASN A 168 6.31 0.67 -10.42
CA ASN A 168 7.31 1.71 -10.56
C ASN A 168 7.96 2.00 -9.21
N PHE A 169 9.27 2.28 -9.20
CA PHE A 169 9.94 2.79 -8.01
C PHE A 169 9.43 4.20 -7.68
N THR A 170 9.03 4.39 -6.43
CA THR A 170 8.65 5.70 -5.88
C THR A 170 9.88 6.62 -5.78
N ILE A 171 9.67 7.88 -5.39
CA ILE A 171 10.77 8.81 -5.13
C ILE A 171 11.71 8.25 -4.06
N LEU A 172 11.16 7.67 -2.99
CA LEU A 172 11.92 7.05 -1.91
C LEU A 172 12.68 5.83 -2.42
N GLY A 173 12.03 4.95 -3.16
CA GLY A 173 12.68 3.78 -3.75
C GLY A 173 13.82 4.13 -4.70
N ARG A 174 13.65 5.18 -5.52
CA ARG A 174 14.73 5.71 -6.38
C ARG A 174 15.89 6.25 -5.54
N ALA A 175 15.60 6.94 -4.44
CA ALA A 175 16.63 7.46 -3.53
C ALA A 175 17.39 6.33 -2.83
N VAL A 176 16.70 5.26 -2.42
CA VAL A 176 17.31 4.05 -1.84
C VAL A 176 18.17 3.30 -2.86
N LYS A 177 17.78 3.26 -4.14
CA LYS A 177 18.54 2.58 -5.19
C LYS A 177 19.83 3.33 -5.59
N LYS A 178 19.81 4.67 -5.60
CA LYS A 178 20.95 5.53 -5.98
C LYS A 178 22.28 5.19 -5.26
N PRO A 179 22.32 4.97 -3.92
CA PRO A 179 23.55 4.66 -3.23
C PRO A 179 24.29 3.43 -3.78
N TRP A 180 23.55 2.44 -4.27
CA TRP A 180 24.13 1.20 -4.76
C TRP A 180 24.70 1.31 -6.18
N ASN A 181 24.29 2.35 -6.92
CA ASN A 181 24.85 2.66 -8.24
C ASN A 181 26.19 3.43 -8.15
N TRP A 182 26.44 4.21 -7.09
CA TRP A 182 27.72 4.95 -6.95
C TRP A 182 28.87 4.08 -6.49
N ALA A 183 28.62 2.98 -5.77
CA ALA A 183 29.65 2.04 -5.36
C ALA A 183 30.35 1.33 -6.54
N VAL A 184 29.75 1.40 -7.74
CA VAL A 184 30.24 0.74 -8.98
C VAL A 184 31.00 1.72 -9.89
N SER A 185 30.80 3.04 -9.76
CA SER A 185 31.31 4.03 -10.73
C SER A 185 32.68 4.62 -10.39
N GLY A 186 33.36 4.15 -9.33
CA GLY A 186 34.81 4.34 -9.15
C GLY A 186 35.35 5.78 -9.25
N ARG A 187 34.59 6.81 -8.83
CA ARG A 187 35.13 8.19 -8.76
C ARG A 187 35.50 8.57 -7.32
N PRO A 188 36.64 9.27 -7.12
CA PRO A 188 37.19 9.50 -5.80
C PRO A 188 36.32 10.48 -4.99
N ARG A 189 36.31 10.27 -3.67
CA ARG A 189 35.65 11.16 -2.69
C ARG A 189 36.14 12.60 -2.88
N PRO A 190 35.27 13.63 -2.79
CA PRO A 190 35.76 14.98 -2.57
C PRO A 190 36.48 14.97 -1.22
N ARG A 191 37.76 15.35 -1.21
CA ARG A 191 38.49 15.60 0.02
C ARG A 191 37.81 16.78 0.71
N CYS A 192 37.33 16.56 1.94
CA CYS A 192 37.15 17.64 2.89
C CYS A 192 38.52 18.20 3.29
#